data_AF-A0A7Z8R2Q1-F1
#
_entry.id   AF-A0A7Z8R2Q1-F1
#
_cell.length_a   1.000
_cell.length_b   1.000
_cell.length_c   1.000
_cell.angle_alpha   90.00
_cell.angle_beta   90.00
_cell.angle_gamma   90.00
#
_symmetry.space_group_name_H-M   'P 1'
#
loop_
_entity.id
_entity.type
_entity.pdbx_description
1 polymer ?
#
loop_
_entity_poly.entity_id
_entity_poly.type
_entity_poly.pdbx_seq_one_letter_code
_entity_poly.pdbx_strand_id
1 'polypeptide(L)'
;MATTNGSTAIRDKILASLARYHALRIGKFPCAFWRLSARPGLTAIETSTTNINNKMKSIGLEGFEIKQQPGNSNHYYLCRGIDSSGNDVYKSLSEGEKTLITYLYFLELCQGSVNSNYPTPDNKKIIVVDDPVSSLSHNYIYEIGDLTHKKLIKDYKYAQVILLTHSLYYLHEMIKYLPKGKCFDKKCNLFRFIKNTNSDIVPMGKSDIKNDYQSYWQVIKDVQNGSTNNIVLPNIMRNILEYYFSFVHKEDALKAALDELAESDTEFSPFFRFINRGSHYDSVNINELGEIDPVRFTNKFKEVFIKTDFAAHYDKMMA
;
A
#
# COMPACT_ATOMS: atom_id res chain seq x y z
N MET A 1 -3.19 -14.79 23.53
CA MET A 1 -2.46 -15.67 22.59
C MET A 1 -3.46 -16.30 21.63
N ALA A 2 -3.09 -16.44 20.35
CA ALA A 2 -3.84 -17.05 19.24
C ALA A 2 -4.79 -16.12 18.42
N THR A 3 -4.26 -15.43 17.39
CA THR A 3 -5.02 -15.02 16.18
C THR A 3 -4.16 -14.89 14.90
N THR A 4 -2.92 -15.40 14.86
CA THR A 4 -2.05 -15.31 13.67
C THR A 4 -2.21 -16.45 12.64
N ASN A 5 -2.98 -17.50 12.95
CA ASN A 5 -2.96 -18.77 12.18
C ASN A 5 -3.88 -18.82 10.95
N GLY A 6 -4.90 -17.94 10.85
CA GLY A 6 -5.86 -17.98 9.74
C GLY A 6 -5.33 -17.38 8.43
N SER A 7 -4.55 -16.29 8.54
CA SER A 7 -3.96 -15.60 7.39
C SER A 7 -2.89 -16.44 6.70
N THR A 8 -2.10 -17.19 7.47
CA THR A 8 -1.14 -18.16 6.94
C THR A 8 -1.86 -19.32 6.28
N ALA A 9 -2.92 -19.87 6.87
CA ALA A 9 -3.61 -21.04 6.31
C ALA A 9 -4.22 -20.83 4.90
N ILE A 10 -4.83 -19.67 4.62
CA ILE A 10 -5.39 -19.38 3.28
C ILE A 10 -4.28 -19.07 2.28
N ARG A 11 -3.31 -18.26 2.70
CA ARG A 11 -2.07 -18.02 1.94
C ARG A 11 -1.48 -19.38 1.56
N ASP A 12 -1.25 -20.27 2.53
CA ASP A 12 -0.65 -21.59 2.35
C ASP A 12 -1.51 -22.52 1.47
N LYS A 13 -2.84 -22.43 1.50
CA LYS A 13 -3.72 -23.16 0.57
C LYS A 13 -3.64 -22.65 -0.86
N ILE A 14 -3.66 -21.33 -1.07
CA ILE A 14 -3.46 -20.72 -2.40
C ILE A 14 -2.07 -21.09 -2.93
N LEU A 15 -1.07 -21.04 -2.06
CA LEU A 15 0.33 -21.39 -2.36
C LEU A 15 0.52 -22.87 -2.68
N ALA A 16 -0.10 -23.77 -1.92
CA ALA A 16 -0.11 -25.20 -2.20
C ALA A 16 -0.79 -25.51 -3.53
N SER A 17 -1.83 -24.75 -3.89
CA SER A 17 -2.47 -24.88 -5.20
C SER A 17 -1.56 -24.40 -6.34
N LEU A 18 -0.84 -23.29 -6.14
CA LEU A 18 0.07 -22.67 -7.12
C LEU A 18 1.40 -23.43 -7.29
N ALA A 19 1.84 -24.17 -6.27
CA ALA A 19 3.03 -25.03 -6.36
C ALA A 19 2.91 -26.09 -7.47
N ARG A 20 1.68 -26.46 -7.85
CA ARG A 20 1.38 -27.36 -8.97
C ARG A 20 1.58 -26.72 -10.36
N TYR A 21 1.73 -25.39 -10.44
CA TYR A 21 1.72 -24.62 -11.69
C TYR A 21 3.06 -23.94 -12.03
N HIS A 22 4.20 -24.42 -11.52
CA HIS A 22 5.52 -23.78 -11.73
C HIS A 22 5.52 -22.27 -11.36
N ALA A 23 4.80 -21.88 -10.30
CA ALA A 23 4.72 -20.49 -9.88
C ALA A 23 6.00 -20.00 -9.18
N LEU A 24 6.52 -18.83 -9.58
CA LEU A 24 7.61 -18.14 -8.90
C LEU A 24 7.04 -17.19 -7.84
N ARG A 25 7.63 -17.18 -6.64
CA ARG A 25 7.09 -16.49 -5.45
C ARG A 25 8.13 -15.63 -4.72
N ILE A 26 7.68 -14.46 -4.25
CA ILE A 26 8.32 -13.67 -3.18
C ILE A 26 7.32 -13.43 -2.04
N GLY A 27 7.76 -13.25 -0.80
CA GLY A 27 6.94 -12.97 0.39
C GLY A 27 7.81 -12.41 1.54
N LYS A 28 7.24 -11.95 2.67
CA LYS A 28 8.03 -11.62 3.88
C LYS A 28 8.72 -12.89 4.41
N PHE A 29 10.05 -12.96 4.28
CA PHE A 29 10.84 -14.17 4.53
C PHE A 29 11.69 -14.09 5.82
N PRO A 30 11.93 -15.24 6.48
CA PRO A 30 12.74 -15.32 7.70
C PRO A 30 14.22 -15.05 7.42
N CYS A 31 14.97 -14.73 8.47
CA CYS A 31 16.40 -14.38 8.54
C CYS A 31 17.41 -15.37 7.91
N ALA A 32 17.00 -16.36 7.12
CA ALA A 32 17.88 -17.38 6.51
C ALA A 32 18.54 -16.94 5.19
N PHE A 33 18.51 -15.64 4.86
CA PHE A 33 18.99 -15.06 3.60
C PHE A 33 20.52 -14.93 3.50
N TRP A 34 21.27 -15.31 4.54
CA TRP A 34 22.75 -15.27 4.54
C TRP A 34 23.40 -16.24 3.55
N ARG A 35 22.63 -17.19 3.02
CA ARG A 35 23.00 -18.01 1.87
C ARG A 35 22.03 -17.72 0.74
N LEU A 36 22.43 -16.86 -0.18
CA LEU A 36 21.89 -16.89 -1.54
C LEU A 36 22.41 -18.18 -2.18
N SER A 37 21.75 -19.31 -1.91
CA SER A 37 21.93 -20.50 -2.73
C SER A 37 21.20 -20.24 -4.03
N ALA A 38 21.93 -20.00 -5.12
CA ALA A 38 21.33 -20.15 -6.44
C ALA A 38 20.77 -21.56 -6.50
N ARG A 39 19.45 -21.67 -6.72
CA ARG A 39 18.90 -22.94 -7.14
C ARG A 39 19.62 -23.33 -8.44
N PRO A 40 20.03 -24.60 -8.61
CA PRO A 40 20.75 -25.05 -9.80
C PRO A 40 19.83 -24.85 -11.01
N GLY A 41 19.98 -23.73 -11.70
CA GLY A 41 18.97 -23.26 -12.64
C GLY A 41 19.25 -21.90 -13.26
N LEU A 42 19.91 -20.96 -12.55
CA LEU A 42 20.37 -19.70 -13.14
C LEU A 42 21.40 -19.99 -14.25
N THR A 43 20.96 -19.94 -15.50
CA THR A 43 21.75 -20.29 -16.69
C THR A 43 22.69 -19.17 -17.16
N ALA A 44 22.72 -18.02 -16.47
CA ALA A 44 23.69 -16.94 -16.69
C ALA A 44 23.93 -16.19 -15.37
N ILE A 45 24.50 -16.91 -14.42
CA ILE A 45 24.77 -16.47 -13.04
C ILE A 45 25.52 -15.13 -13.00
N GLU A 46 26.61 -15.01 -13.75
CA GLU A 46 27.47 -13.83 -13.73
C GLU A 46 26.74 -12.61 -14.28
N THR A 47 26.06 -12.78 -15.41
CA THR A 47 25.21 -11.74 -16.02
C THR A 47 24.12 -11.26 -15.07
N SER A 48 23.49 -12.18 -14.33
CA SER A 48 22.45 -11.85 -13.35
C SER A 48 23.03 -11.03 -12.19
N THR A 49 24.19 -11.41 -11.67
CA THR A 49 24.86 -10.64 -10.61
C THR A 49 25.29 -9.25 -11.08
N THR A 50 25.83 -9.12 -12.29
CA THR A 50 26.19 -7.83 -12.88
C THR A 50 24.97 -6.94 -13.06
N ASN A 51 23.84 -7.49 -13.54
CA ASN A 51 22.59 -6.77 -13.69
C ASN A 51 22.08 -6.25 -12.35
N ILE A 52 22.06 -7.09 -11.32
CA ILE A 52 21.62 -6.68 -9.97
C ILE A 52 22.53 -5.58 -9.43
N ASN A 53 23.86 -5.74 -9.52
CA ASN A 53 24.83 -4.73 -9.05
C ASN A 53 24.67 -3.39 -9.78
N ASN A 54 24.52 -3.41 -11.10
CA ASN A 54 24.25 -2.19 -11.89
C ASN A 54 22.94 -1.53 -11.48
N LYS A 55 21.91 -2.33 -11.20
CA LYS A 55 20.61 -1.84 -10.79
C LYS A 55 20.65 -1.24 -9.37
N MET A 56 21.32 -1.90 -8.43
CA MET A 56 21.55 -1.37 -7.08
C MET A 56 22.25 -0.01 -7.12
N LYS A 57 23.31 0.13 -7.94
CA LYS A 57 23.99 1.41 -8.16
C LYS A 57 23.04 2.47 -8.72
N SER A 58 22.22 2.12 -9.73
CA SER A 58 21.27 3.07 -10.32
C SER A 58 20.20 3.59 -9.35
N ILE A 59 19.88 2.83 -8.30
CA ILE A 59 18.88 3.19 -7.28
C ILE A 59 19.53 3.98 -6.12
N GLY A 60 20.86 4.12 -6.11
CA GLY A 60 21.60 4.85 -5.07
C GLY A 60 22.20 3.97 -3.96
N LEU A 61 22.21 2.64 -4.13
CA LEU A 61 22.89 1.72 -3.22
C LEU A 61 24.37 1.58 -3.60
N GLU A 62 25.15 2.64 -3.42
CA GLU A 62 26.55 2.72 -3.87
C GLU A 62 27.55 1.95 -3.00
N GLY A 63 27.12 1.45 -1.83
CA GLY A 63 27.98 0.74 -0.88
C GLY A 63 27.96 -0.79 -0.98
N PHE A 64 27.07 -1.38 -1.79
CA PHE A 64 26.79 -2.82 -1.76
C PHE A 64 27.06 -3.51 -3.09
N GLU A 65 27.62 -4.71 -3.01
CA GLU A 65 27.87 -5.55 -4.18
C GLU A 65 27.58 -7.01 -3.86
N ILE A 66 26.90 -7.72 -4.76
CA ILE A 66 26.74 -9.17 -4.71
C ILE A 66 27.94 -9.80 -5.41
N LYS A 67 28.69 -10.64 -4.69
CA LYS A 67 29.82 -11.41 -5.21
C LYS A 67 29.57 -12.91 -5.10
N GLN A 68 30.13 -13.65 -6.04
CA GLN A 68 30.12 -15.11 -6.01
C GLN A 68 31.14 -15.62 -4.99
N GLN A 69 30.79 -16.65 -4.23
CA GLN A 69 31.68 -17.24 -3.24
C GLN A 69 32.81 -18.02 -3.94
N PRO A 70 34.09 -17.76 -3.61
CA PRO A 70 35.21 -18.52 -4.14
C PRO A 70 35.06 -20.01 -3.82
N GLY A 71 35.18 -20.87 -4.83
CA GLY A 71 35.11 -22.34 -4.67
C GLY A 71 33.70 -22.95 -4.65
N ASN A 72 32.63 -22.15 -4.79
CA ASN A 72 31.28 -22.67 -4.98
C ASN A 72 30.49 -21.84 -6.00
N SER A 73 30.34 -22.37 -7.20
CA SER A 73 29.70 -21.68 -8.33
C SER A 73 28.23 -21.28 -8.08
N ASN A 74 27.57 -21.88 -7.07
CA ASN A 74 26.15 -21.66 -6.80
C ASN A 74 25.86 -20.80 -5.56
N HIS A 75 26.87 -20.22 -4.89
CA HIS A 75 26.64 -19.43 -3.68
C HIS A 75 27.10 -17.98 -3.84
N TYR A 76 26.29 -17.05 -3.33
CA TYR A 76 26.58 -15.61 -3.33
C TYR A 76 26.55 -15.07 -1.91
N TYR A 77 27.30 -14.00 -1.73
CA TYR A 77 27.29 -13.21 -0.52
C TYR A 77 27.25 -11.73 -0.85
N LEU A 78 26.64 -10.97 0.07
CA LEU A 78 26.60 -9.52 -0.01
C LEU A 78 27.87 -8.96 0.61
N CYS A 79 28.50 -8.02 -0.10
CA CYS A 79 29.68 -7.28 0.32
C CYS A 79 29.35 -5.82 0.55
N ARG A 80 30.05 -5.19 1.50
CA ARG A 80 30.09 -3.74 1.67
C ARG A 80 31.55 -3.28 1.72
N GLY A 81 32.01 -2.61 0.67
CA GLY A 81 33.43 -2.26 0.52
C GLY A 81 34.36 -3.47 0.35
N ILE A 82 35.67 -3.26 0.60
CA ILE A 82 36.73 -4.25 0.36
C ILE A 82 36.79 -5.32 1.47
N ASP A 83 36.42 -4.97 2.70
CA ASP A 83 36.73 -5.79 3.90
C ASP A 83 35.52 -6.36 4.65
N SER A 84 34.28 -5.99 4.30
CA SER A 84 33.07 -6.50 5.00
C SER A 84 32.35 -7.55 4.15
N SER A 85 32.33 -8.79 4.64
CA SER A 85 31.62 -9.91 4.00
C SER A 85 30.68 -10.63 4.97
N GLY A 86 29.54 -11.09 4.46
CA GLY A 86 28.69 -12.05 5.18
C GLY A 86 27.77 -11.43 6.25
N ASN A 87 27.75 -12.01 7.46
CA ASN A 87 26.71 -11.81 8.48
C ASN A 87 26.61 -10.37 9.00
N ASP A 88 27.71 -9.61 8.94
CA ASP A 88 27.73 -8.25 9.45
C ASP A 88 27.15 -7.25 8.44
N VAL A 89 27.25 -7.56 7.14
CA VAL A 89 26.74 -6.69 6.08
C VAL A 89 25.22 -6.65 6.08
N TYR A 90 24.52 -7.78 6.18
CA TYR A 90 23.04 -7.74 6.19
C TYR A 90 22.44 -7.26 7.51
N LYS A 91 23.18 -7.29 8.63
CA LYS A 91 22.76 -6.59 9.86
C LYS A 91 22.85 -5.08 9.68
N SER A 92 23.78 -4.60 8.85
CA SER A 92 23.94 -3.18 8.53
C SER A 92 22.91 -2.64 7.53
N LEU A 93 22.14 -3.51 6.87
CA LEU A 93 21.09 -3.11 5.93
C LEU A 93 19.84 -2.66 6.68
N SER A 94 19.26 -1.55 6.23
CA SER A 94 17.90 -1.16 6.56
C SER A 94 16.89 -2.17 6.00
N GLU A 95 15.69 -2.20 6.59
CA GLU A 95 14.59 -3.06 6.10
C GLU A 95 14.19 -2.73 4.65
N GLY A 96 14.31 -1.46 4.26
CA GLY A 96 14.07 -1.04 2.87
C GLY A 96 15.09 -1.62 1.89
N GLU A 97 16.38 -1.57 2.24
CA GLU A 97 17.45 -2.11 1.40
C GLU A 97 17.36 -3.63 1.27
N LYS A 98 17.07 -4.34 2.37
CA LYS A 98 16.83 -5.80 2.33
C LYS A 98 15.69 -6.14 1.37
N THR A 99 14.59 -5.38 1.47
CA THR A 99 13.41 -5.56 0.61
C THR A 99 13.79 -5.35 -0.86
N LEU A 100 14.50 -4.26 -1.16
CA LEU A 100 14.89 -3.92 -2.53
C LEU A 100 15.84 -4.96 -3.15
N ILE A 101 16.91 -5.35 -2.44
CA ILE A 101 17.87 -6.37 -2.91
C ILE A 101 17.15 -7.69 -3.17
N THR A 102 16.28 -8.11 -2.26
CA THR A 102 15.47 -9.32 -2.41
C THR A 102 14.54 -9.23 -3.62
N TYR A 103 13.93 -8.07 -3.85
CA TYR A 103 13.05 -7.83 -4.98
C TYR A 103 13.80 -7.89 -6.31
N LEU A 104 14.98 -7.25 -6.41
CA LEU A 104 15.83 -7.32 -7.59
C LEU A 104 16.25 -8.76 -7.91
N TYR A 105 16.65 -9.52 -6.90
CA TYR A 105 16.97 -10.94 -7.06
C TYR A 105 15.77 -11.74 -7.59
N PHE A 106 14.57 -11.48 -7.07
CA PHE A 106 13.34 -12.10 -7.56
C PHE A 106 13.03 -11.76 -9.02
N LEU A 107 13.24 -10.51 -9.45
CA LEU A 107 13.04 -10.11 -10.84
C LEU A 107 14.00 -10.83 -11.80
N GLU A 108 15.25 -11.03 -11.41
CA GLU A 108 16.20 -11.82 -12.20
C GLU A 108 15.82 -13.30 -12.22
N LEU A 109 15.34 -13.87 -11.10
CA LEU A 109 14.80 -15.23 -11.08
C LEU A 109 13.60 -15.42 -12.03
N CYS A 110 12.76 -14.39 -12.20
CA CYS A 110 11.63 -14.45 -13.11
C CYS A 110 12.06 -14.43 -14.59
N GLN A 111 13.10 -13.66 -14.89
CA GLN A 111 13.71 -13.57 -16.24
C GLN A 111 14.53 -14.82 -16.58
N GLY A 112 15.16 -15.45 -15.57
CA GLY A 112 15.90 -16.70 -15.74
C GLY A 112 15.01 -17.93 -15.95
N SER A 113 15.64 -19.04 -16.32
CA SER A 113 15.03 -20.37 -16.28
C SER A 113 15.26 -21.01 -14.91
N VAL A 114 14.27 -21.68 -14.32
CA VAL A 114 14.44 -22.39 -13.03
C VAL A 114 15.11 -23.77 -13.23
N ASN A 115 14.97 -24.36 -14.41
CA ASN A 115 15.57 -25.63 -14.79
C ASN A 115 16.42 -25.46 -16.06
N SER A 116 17.71 -25.79 -15.97
CA SER A 116 18.65 -25.78 -17.11
C SER A 116 18.26 -26.75 -18.22
N ASN A 117 17.62 -27.87 -17.86
CA ASN A 117 17.31 -28.96 -18.80
C ASN A 117 15.98 -28.76 -19.53
N TYR A 118 15.04 -28.03 -18.93
CA TYR A 118 13.73 -27.73 -19.51
C TYR A 118 13.34 -26.29 -19.15
N PRO A 119 13.80 -25.29 -19.91
CA PRO A 119 13.43 -23.91 -19.67
C PRO A 119 11.93 -23.73 -19.90
N THR A 120 11.20 -23.36 -18.85
CA THR A 120 9.78 -23.01 -18.97
C THR A 120 9.67 -21.71 -19.76
N PRO A 121 8.94 -21.69 -20.90
CA PRO A 121 8.70 -20.46 -21.65
C PRO A 121 7.99 -19.42 -20.78
N ASP A 122 8.33 -18.13 -20.97
CA ASP A 122 7.76 -17.04 -20.16
C ASP A 122 6.23 -17.03 -20.19
N ASN A 123 5.63 -17.30 -21.35
CA ASN A 123 4.17 -17.34 -21.54
C ASN A 123 3.44 -18.48 -20.82
N LYS A 124 4.16 -19.37 -20.12
CA LYS A 124 3.61 -20.40 -19.23
C LYS A 124 3.89 -20.14 -17.76
N LYS A 125 4.67 -19.10 -17.42
CA LYS A 125 5.01 -18.77 -16.03
C LYS A 125 3.88 -17.99 -15.37
N ILE A 126 3.52 -18.39 -14.15
CA ILE A 126 2.67 -17.63 -13.24
C ILE A 126 3.56 -16.97 -12.20
N ILE A 127 3.50 -15.64 -12.10
CA ILE A 127 4.32 -14.86 -11.17
C ILE A 127 3.45 -14.37 -10.02
N VAL A 128 3.88 -14.63 -8.79
CA VAL A 128 3.16 -14.22 -7.58
C VAL A 128 4.06 -13.32 -6.75
N VAL A 129 3.63 -12.08 -6.59
CA VAL A 129 4.32 -11.07 -5.77
C VAL A 129 3.50 -10.83 -4.52
N ASP A 130 3.99 -11.33 -3.37
CA ASP A 130 3.32 -11.20 -2.08
C ASP A 130 4.00 -10.13 -1.24
N ASP A 131 3.34 -8.99 -1.12
CA ASP A 131 3.72 -7.85 -0.30
C ASP A 131 5.14 -7.34 -0.57
N PRO A 132 5.42 -6.81 -1.78
CA PRO A 132 6.78 -6.44 -2.18
C PRO A 132 7.32 -5.22 -1.42
N VAL A 133 6.45 -4.50 -0.69
CA VAL A 133 6.79 -3.31 0.08
C VAL A 133 6.54 -3.59 1.55
N SER A 134 7.53 -3.30 2.40
CA SER A 134 7.32 -3.24 3.84
C SER A 134 6.80 -1.87 4.25
N SER A 135 5.97 -1.81 5.31
CA SER A 135 5.37 -0.57 5.84
C SER A 135 6.36 0.53 6.23
N LEU A 136 7.65 0.19 6.38
CA LEU A 136 8.72 1.13 6.76
C LEU A 136 9.48 1.71 5.54
N SER A 137 9.18 1.27 4.32
CA SER A 137 10.02 1.51 3.14
C SER A 137 9.40 2.46 2.09
N HIS A 138 8.80 3.57 2.54
CA HIS A 138 8.14 4.55 1.66
C HIS A 138 9.02 5.06 0.52
N ASN A 139 10.32 5.25 0.76
CA ASN A 139 11.27 5.76 -0.22
C ASN A 139 11.46 4.84 -1.45
N TYR A 140 11.19 3.54 -1.32
CA TYR A 140 11.42 2.56 -2.37
C TYR A 140 10.14 2.09 -3.07
N ILE A 141 8.96 2.58 -2.64
CA ILE A 141 7.67 2.18 -3.22
C ILE A 141 7.63 2.47 -4.72
N TYR A 142 8.06 3.66 -5.12
CA TYR A 142 8.07 4.09 -6.51
C TYR A 142 9.01 3.24 -7.36
N GLU A 143 10.22 2.98 -6.87
CA GLU A 143 11.20 2.16 -7.60
C GLU A 143 10.71 0.72 -7.75
N ILE A 144 10.26 0.09 -6.66
CA ILE A 144 9.68 -1.26 -6.70
C ILE A 144 8.52 -1.29 -7.68
N GLY A 145 7.66 -0.27 -7.65
CA GLY A 145 6.52 -0.17 -8.55
C GLY A 145 6.88 -0.05 -10.02
N ASP A 146 7.79 0.86 -10.37
CA ASP A 146 8.28 1.03 -11.74
C ASP A 146 8.92 -0.26 -12.26
N LEU A 147 9.71 -0.96 -11.43
CA LEU A 147 10.31 -2.23 -11.78
C LEU A 147 9.28 -3.33 -12.01
N THR A 148 8.28 -3.45 -11.12
CA THR A 148 7.15 -4.38 -11.31
C THR A 148 6.48 -4.12 -12.65
N HIS A 149 6.16 -2.87 -12.93
CA HIS A 149 5.49 -2.51 -14.18
C HIS A 149 6.34 -2.85 -15.40
N LYS A 150 7.58 -2.35 -15.47
CA LYS A 150 8.46 -2.53 -16.63
C LYS A 150 8.87 -3.98 -16.86
N LYS A 151 9.17 -4.73 -15.81
CA LYS A 151 9.73 -6.09 -15.93
C LYS A 151 8.68 -7.19 -15.92
N LEU A 152 7.54 -6.97 -15.28
CA LEU A 152 6.52 -8.00 -15.11
C LEU A 152 5.22 -7.74 -15.90
N ILE A 153 4.80 -6.48 -16.04
CA ILE A 153 3.45 -6.16 -16.54
C ILE A 153 3.44 -5.65 -17.99
N LYS A 154 4.33 -4.71 -18.34
CA LYS A 154 4.27 -3.88 -19.56
C LYS A 154 4.07 -4.69 -20.84
N ASP A 155 4.82 -5.77 -21.00
CA ASP A 155 4.84 -6.56 -22.24
C ASP A 155 3.90 -7.78 -22.21
N TYR A 156 3.16 -7.99 -21.11
CA TYR A 156 2.26 -9.15 -20.92
C TYR A 156 2.91 -10.50 -21.27
N LYS A 157 4.21 -10.63 -20.99
CA LYS A 157 5.03 -11.79 -21.39
C LYS A 157 4.72 -13.07 -20.60
N TYR A 158 4.16 -12.92 -19.41
CA TYR A 158 3.84 -14.03 -18.51
C TYR A 158 2.38 -14.47 -18.65
N ALA A 159 2.09 -15.73 -18.33
CA ALA A 159 0.74 -16.27 -18.37
C ALA A 159 -0.21 -15.51 -17.43
N GLN A 160 0.26 -15.24 -16.21
CA GLN A 160 -0.49 -14.52 -15.20
C GLN A 160 0.46 -13.88 -14.19
N VAL A 161 0.15 -12.66 -13.76
CA VAL A 161 0.84 -11.97 -12.67
C VAL A 161 -0.18 -11.69 -11.57
N ILE A 162 0.08 -12.17 -10.36
CA ILE A 162 -0.76 -11.98 -9.18
C ILE A 162 0.01 -11.09 -8.21
N LEU A 163 -0.53 -9.90 -7.94
CA LEU A 163 0.03 -8.98 -6.96
C LEU A 163 -0.84 -8.98 -5.71
N LEU A 164 -0.24 -9.31 -4.57
CA LEU A 164 -0.86 -9.25 -3.25
C LEU A 164 -0.16 -8.15 -2.47
N THR A 165 -0.91 -7.25 -1.85
CA THR A 165 -0.36 -6.15 -1.06
C THR A 165 -1.34 -5.75 0.03
N HIS A 166 -0.80 -5.38 1.19
CA HIS A 166 -1.57 -4.68 2.23
C HIS A 166 -1.40 -3.15 2.12
N SER A 167 -0.41 -2.68 1.37
CA SER A 167 -0.15 -1.25 1.15
C SER A 167 -1.06 -0.69 0.07
N LEU A 168 -2.01 0.16 0.47
CA LEU A 168 -2.88 0.91 -0.44
C LEU A 168 -2.08 1.89 -1.30
N TYR A 169 -0.99 2.46 -0.78
CA TYR A 169 -0.08 3.33 -1.55
C TYR A 169 0.54 2.59 -2.73
N TYR A 170 1.08 1.39 -2.50
CA TYR A 170 1.65 0.57 -3.57
C TYR A 170 0.57 0.14 -4.58
N LEU A 171 -0.61 -0.26 -4.09
CA LEU A 171 -1.74 -0.61 -4.97
C LEU A 171 -2.16 0.56 -5.86
N HIS A 172 -2.30 1.75 -5.28
CA HIS A 172 -2.65 2.97 -6.02
C HIS A 172 -1.59 3.30 -7.06
N GLU A 173 -0.31 3.18 -6.71
CA GLU A 173 0.79 3.39 -7.63
C GLU A 173 0.76 2.38 -8.79
N MET A 174 0.48 1.09 -8.53
CA MET A 174 0.31 0.08 -9.58
C MET A 174 -0.83 0.41 -10.52
N ILE A 175 -1.95 0.88 -9.99
CA ILE A 175 -3.13 1.26 -10.77
C ILE A 175 -2.88 2.45 -11.70
N LYS A 176 -1.90 3.30 -11.42
CA LYS A 176 -1.48 4.38 -12.33
C LYS A 176 -0.76 3.85 -13.56
N TYR A 177 0.04 2.80 -13.41
CA TYR A 177 0.79 2.17 -14.50
C TYR A 177 -0.06 1.24 -15.38
N LEU A 178 -1.24 0.83 -14.90
CA LEU A 178 -2.15 -0.03 -15.66
C LEU A 178 -2.93 0.76 -16.73
N PRO A 179 -3.28 0.11 -17.86
CA PRO A 179 -4.02 0.76 -18.95
C PRO A 179 -5.36 1.33 -18.45
N LYS A 180 -5.76 2.48 -19.00
CA LYS A 180 -7.03 3.15 -18.65
C LYS A 180 -8.17 2.74 -19.60
N GLY A 181 -9.41 2.83 -19.11
CA GLY A 181 -10.62 2.58 -19.91
C GLY A 181 -10.91 1.08 -20.12
N LYS A 182 -11.67 0.74 -21.18
CA LYS A 182 -12.18 -0.63 -21.46
C LYS A 182 -11.10 -1.72 -21.57
N CYS A 183 -9.83 -1.34 -21.76
CA CYS A 183 -8.70 -2.27 -21.79
C CYS A 183 -8.30 -2.77 -20.38
N PHE A 184 -8.66 -2.04 -19.32
CA PHE A 184 -8.41 -2.44 -17.94
C PHE A 184 -9.22 -3.68 -17.58
N ASP A 185 -10.54 -3.63 -17.75
CA ASP A 185 -11.47 -4.68 -17.33
C ASP A 185 -11.27 -6.00 -18.07
N LYS A 186 -10.64 -5.97 -19.25
CA LYS A 186 -10.31 -7.18 -20.03
C LYS A 186 -9.03 -7.87 -19.57
N LYS A 187 -8.13 -7.15 -18.89
CA LYS A 187 -6.75 -7.62 -18.61
C LYS A 187 -6.40 -7.63 -17.13
N CYS A 188 -7.13 -6.91 -16.29
CA CYS A 188 -6.84 -6.77 -14.87
C CYS A 188 -8.11 -6.96 -14.05
N ASN A 189 -7.98 -7.74 -12.98
CA ASN A 189 -9.02 -7.92 -11.98
C ASN A 189 -8.48 -7.46 -10.63
N LEU A 190 -9.29 -6.72 -9.88
CA LEU A 190 -9.00 -6.23 -8.55
C LEU A 190 -9.91 -6.93 -7.54
N PHE A 191 -9.33 -7.35 -6.42
CA PHE A 191 -10.04 -8.06 -5.35
C PHE A 191 -9.65 -7.48 -4.00
N ARG A 192 -10.63 -7.34 -3.11
CA ARG A 192 -10.43 -7.02 -1.69
C ARG A 192 -10.56 -8.27 -0.86
N PHE A 193 -9.54 -8.55 -0.07
CA PHE A 193 -9.58 -9.58 0.96
C PHE A 193 -10.07 -8.97 2.27
N ILE A 194 -11.20 -9.45 2.78
CA ILE A 194 -11.75 -9.04 4.07
C ILE A 194 -11.53 -10.20 5.04
N LYS A 195 -10.92 -9.91 6.19
CA LYS A 195 -10.63 -10.90 7.22
C LYS A 195 -11.35 -10.48 8.51
N ASN A 196 -12.60 -10.91 8.65
CA ASN A 196 -13.39 -10.75 9.87
C ASN A 196 -13.48 -12.12 10.56
N THR A 197 -14.68 -12.51 11.03
CA THR A 197 -14.95 -13.85 11.56
C THR A 197 -14.71 -14.94 10.50
N ASN A 198 -15.06 -14.63 9.25
CA ASN A 198 -14.74 -15.43 8.06
C ASN A 198 -13.86 -14.61 7.10
N SER A 199 -13.17 -15.29 6.19
CA SER A 199 -12.37 -14.65 5.13
C SER A 199 -13.15 -14.62 3.83
N ASP A 200 -13.44 -13.42 3.34
CA ASP A 200 -14.18 -13.19 2.11
C ASP A 200 -13.32 -12.49 1.06
N ILE A 201 -13.57 -12.81 -0.21
CA ILE A 201 -12.93 -12.18 -1.37
C ILE A 201 -14.02 -11.47 -2.15
N VAL A 202 -13.94 -10.15 -2.21
CA VAL A 202 -14.93 -9.31 -2.87
C VAL A 202 -14.28 -8.66 -4.10
N PRO A 203 -14.90 -8.72 -5.30
CA PRO A 203 -14.40 -7.97 -6.44
C PRO A 203 -14.42 -6.46 -6.13
N MET A 204 -13.41 -5.75 -6.60
CA MET A 204 -13.20 -4.33 -6.33
C MET A 204 -13.03 -3.58 -7.65
N GLY A 205 -13.68 -2.43 -7.78
CA GLY A 205 -13.44 -1.49 -8.87
C GLY A 205 -12.31 -0.50 -8.56
N LYS A 206 -11.74 0.12 -9.59
CA LYS A 206 -10.75 1.19 -9.41
C LYS A 206 -11.28 2.39 -8.59
N SER A 207 -12.59 2.65 -8.69
CA SER A 207 -13.29 3.71 -7.95
C SER A 207 -13.43 3.44 -6.45
N ASP A 208 -13.25 2.19 -6.02
CA ASP A 208 -13.47 1.80 -4.63
C ASP A 208 -12.24 2.11 -3.75
N ILE A 209 -11.08 2.35 -4.38
CA ILE A 209 -9.85 2.74 -3.70
C ILE A 209 -9.92 4.24 -3.48
N LYS A 210 -10.45 4.60 -2.31
CA LYS A 210 -10.61 5.98 -1.86
C LYS A 210 -9.35 6.43 -1.13
N ASN A 211 -8.89 7.65 -1.41
CA ASN A 211 -7.88 8.31 -0.59
C ASN A 211 -8.43 8.58 0.82
N ASP A 212 -7.58 8.84 1.82
CA ASP A 212 -8.00 9.11 3.21
C ASP A 212 -9.06 10.22 3.27
N TYR A 213 -8.87 11.28 2.47
CA TYR A 213 -9.85 12.35 2.32
C TYR A 213 -11.21 11.87 1.82
N GLN A 214 -11.24 11.02 0.77
CA GLN A 214 -12.49 10.48 0.22
C GLN A 214 -13.15 9.48 1.17
N SER A 215 -12.35 8.78 1.98
CA SER A 215 -12.84 7.87 3.01
C SER A 215 -13.59 8.62 4.10
N TYR A 216 -13.12 9.81 4.51
CA TYR A 216 -13.85 10.67 5.44
C TYR A 216 -15.26 11.02 4.94
N TRP A 217 -15.38 11.43 3.67
CA TRP A 217 -16.69 11.71 3.07
C TRP A 217 -17.59 10.47 3.02
N GLN A 218 -17.03 9.29 2.77
CA GLN A 218 -17.81 8.06 2.77
C GLN A 218 -18.39 7.76 4.17
N VAL A 219 -17.62 7.96 5.24
CA VAL A 219 -18.14 7.74 6.59
C VAL A 219 -19.30 8.69 6.91
N ILE A 220 -19.25 9.95 6.45
CA ILE A 220 -20.39 10.87 6.59
C ILE A 220 -21.63 10.27 5.90
N LYS A 221 -21.50 9.76 4.68
CA LYS A 221 -22.61 9.09 3.95
C LYS A 221 -23.12 7.84 4.68
N ASP A 222 -22.21 7.03 5.23
CA ASP A 222 -22.57 5.79 5.93
C ASP A 222 -23.30 6.06 7.25
N VAL A 223 -22.91 7.12 7.98
CA VAL A 223 -23.62 7.58 9.18
C VAL A 223 -25.02 8.11 8.81
N GLN A 224 -25.15 8.86 7.72
CA GLN A 224 -26.47 9.31 7.24
C GLN A 224 -27.39 8.15 6.86
N ASN A 225 -26.82 7.06 6.35
CA ASN A 225 -27.54 5.83 6.01
C ASN A 225 -27.73 4.88 7.23
N GLY A 226 -27.36 5.30 8.44
CA GLY A 226 -27.54 4.55 9.68
C GLY A 226 -26.61 3.34 9.86
N SER A 227 -25.53 3.24 9.08
CA SER A 227 -24.65 2.06 9.04
C SER A 227 -23.47 2.11 10.03
N THR A 228 -23.21 3.27 10.66
CA THR A 228 -22.03 3.51 11.50
C THR A 228 -22.35 4.40 12.70
N ASN A 229 -21.52 4.31 13.74
CA ASN A 229 -21.70 5.04 14.99
C ASN A 229 -21.50 6.57 14.83
N ASN A 230 -22.46 7.37 15.32
CA ASN A 230 -22.49 8.83 15.23
C ASN A 230 -21.32 9.53 15.95
N ILE A 231 -20.66 8.84 16.89
CA ILE A 231 -19.54 9.39 17.69
C ILE A 231 -18.35 9.81 16.81
N VAL A 232 -18.16 9.17 15.65
CA VAL A 232 -16.99 9.42 14.78
C VAL A 232 -17.18 10.67 13.89
N LEU A 233 -18.43 11.15 13.75
CA LEU A 233 -18.81 12.19 12.80
C LEU A 233 -18.05 13.53 13.01
N PRO A 234 -17.90 14.07 14.23
CA PRO A 234 -17.24 15.36 14.44
C PRO A 234 -15.76 15.35 14.07
N ASN A 235 -15.04 14.28 14.42
CA ASN A 235 -13.63 14.12 14.11
C ASN A 235 -13.38 14.07 12.59
N ILE A 236 -14.27 13.37 11.87
CA ILE A 236 -14.19 13.24 10.42
C ILE A 236 -14.49 14.56 9.73
N MET A 237 -15.53 15.28 10.16
CA MET A 237 -15.85 16.62 9.66
C MET A 237 -14.69 17.60 9.87
N ARG A 238 -14.07 17.57 11.05
CA ARG A 238 -12.87 18.37 11.34
C ARG A 238 -11.73 18.07 10.36
N ASN A 239 -11.36 16.80 10.21
CA ASN A 239 -10.27 16.39 9.31
C ASN A 239 -10.54 16.83 7.87
N ILE A 240 -11.80 16.79 7.42
CA ILE A 240 -12.17 17.27 6.08
C ILE A 240 -11.95 18.79 5.96
N LEU A 241 -12.40 19.59 6.93
CA LEU A 241 -12.23 21.04 6.92
C LEU A 241 -10.74 21.40 6.94
N GLU A 242 -9.98 20.89 7.91
CA GLU A 242 -8.55 21.19 8.03
C GLU A 242 -7.80 20.79 6.76
N TYR A 243 -8.00 19.57 6.25
CA TYR A 243 -7.32 19.10 5.05
C TYR A 243 -7.66 19.95 3.82
N TYR A 244 -8.94 20.25 3.60
CA TYR A 244 -9.37 20.99 2.40
C TYR A 244 -8.94 22.46 2.45
N PHE A 245 -9.17 23.14 3.56
CA PHE A 245 -8.84 24.56 3.70
C PHE A 245 -7.34 24.81 3.81
N SER A 246 -6.57 23.85 4.35
CA SER A 246 -5.10 23.88 4.25
C SER A 246 -4.63 23.71 2.81
N PHE A 247 -5.21 22.77 2.06
CA PHE A 247 -4.89 22.55 0.65
C PHE A 247 -5.22 23.75 -0.24
N VAL A 248 -6.31 24.47 0.03
CA VAL A 248 -6.72 25.67 -0.72
C VAL A 248 -6.08 26.95 -0.14
N HIS A 249 -5.23 26.84 0.88
CA HIS A 249 -4.59 27.97 1.58
C HIS A 249 -5.59 29.04 2.08
N LYS A 250 -6.73 28.60 2.62
CA LYS A 250 -7.81 29.45 3.13
C LYS A 250 -8.17 29.13 4.59
N GLU A 251 -7.15 28.82 5.40
CA GLU A 251 -7.33 28.52 6.83
C GLU A 251 -7.90 29.71 7.61
N ASP A 252 -7.46 30.94 7.29
CA ASP A 252 -7.99 32.16 7.92
C ASP A 252 -9.47 32.39 7.60
N ALA A 253 -9.88 32.09 6.37
CA ALA A 253 -11.28 32.20 5.95
C ALA A 253 -12.16 31.14 6.62
N LEU A 254 -11.64 29.92 6.82
CA LEU A 254 -12.32 28.89 7.60
C LEU A 254 -12.52 29.35 9.04
N LYS A 255 -11.47 29.89 9.68
CA LYS A 255 -11.55 30.35 11.07
C LYS A 255 -12.58 31.48 11.22
N ALA A 256 -12.53 32.48 10.34
CA ALA A 256 -13.50 33.57 10.34
C ALA A 256 -14.94 33.07 10.15
N ALA A 257 -15.16 32.14 9.22
CA ALA A 257 -16.49 31.56 8.98
C ALA A 257 -17.00 30.75 10.19
N LEU A 258 -16.13 30.01 10.87
CA LEU A 258 -16.50 29.25 12.06
C LEU A 258 -16.82 30.16 13.26
N ASP A 259 -16.05 31.24 13.45
CA ASP A 259 -16.29 32.23 14.50
C ASP A 259 -17.61 32.98 14.25
N GLU A 260 -17.88 33.41 13.01
CA GLU A 260 -19.14 34.08 12.64
C GLU A 260 -20.36 33.15 12.80
N LEU A 261 -20.24 31.88 12.41
CA LEU A 261 -21.31 30.90 12.59
C LEU A 261 -21.57 30.60 14.08
N ALA A 262 -20.53 30.61 14.92
CA ALA A 262 -20.68 30.44 16.36
C ALA A 262 -21.37 31.63 17.05
N GLU A 263 -21.21 32.85 16.53
CA GLU A 263 -21.87 34.05 17.04
C GLU A 263 -23.32 34.20 16.53
N SER A 264 -23.56 33.85 15.27
CA SER A 264 -24.87 34.05 14.62
C SER A 264 -25.89 32.96 14.94
N ASP A 265 -25.44 31.73 15.21
CA ASP A 265 -26.31 30.59 15.47
C ASP A 265 -25.99 29.94 16.82
N THR A 266 -26.90 30.12 17.78
CA THR A 266 -26.80 29.50 19.11
C THR A 266 -26.83 27.97 19.03
N GLU A 267 -27.39 27.40 17.96
CA GLU A 267 -27.40 25.97 17.67
C GLU A 267 -26.11 25.45 17.04
N PHE A 268 -25.24 26.35 16.54
CA PHE A 268 -23.91 26.02 16.02
C PHE A 268 -22.89 25.88 17.16
N SER A 269 -23.16 26.47 18.33
CA SER A 269 -22.24 26.42 19.49
C SER A 269 -21.88 24.99 19.93
N PRO A 270 -22.82 24.01 20.00
CA PRO A 270 -22.48 22.61 20.19
C PRO A 270 -21.58 22.08 19.07
N PHE A 271 -21.91 22.28 17.79
CA PHE A 271 -21.10 21.81 16.66
C PHE A 271 -19.67 22.37 16.69
N PHE A 272 -19.52 23.68 16.89
CA PHE A 272 -18.24 24.38 17.00
C PHE A 272 -17.40 23.87 18.18
N ARG A 273 -18.02 23.72 19.37
CA ARG A 273 -17.34 23.14 20.54
C ARG A 273 -16.93 21.69 20.28
N PHE A 274 -17.74 20.90 19.60
CA PHE A 274 -17.44 19.50 19.29
C PHE A 274 -16.27 19.36 18.31
N ILE A 275 -16.19 20.20 17.28
CA ILE A 275 -15.06 20.22 16.34
C ILE A 275 -13.78 20.71 17.02
N ASN A 276 -13.87 21.77 17.83
CA ASN A 276 -12.70 22.36 18.49
C ASN A 276 -12.21 21.57 19.72
N ARG A 277 -13.08 20.83 20.43
CA ARG A 277 -12.65 20.02 21.59
C ARG A 277 -11.83 18.79 21.18
N GLY A 278 -12.02 18.28 19.95
CA GLY A 278 -11.26 17.15 19.42
C GLY A 278 -9.74 17.36 19.27
N SER A 279 -9.22 18.58 19.46
CA SER A 279 -7.76 18.86 19.45
C SER A 279 -7.08 18.73 20.80
N HIS A 280 -7.83 18.66 21.90
CA HIS A 280 -7.28 18.40 23.22
C HIS A 280 -7.61 16.96 23.59
N TYR A 281 -6.57 16.15 23.76
CA TYR A 281 -6.67 14.81 24.34
C TYR A 281 -7.02 14.96 25.84
N ASP A 282 -8.23 15.42 26.15
CA ASP A 282 -8.72 15.49 27.52
C ASP A 282 -9.13 14.09 27.96
N SER A 283 -8.50 13.60 29.02
CA SER A 283 -8.69 12.27 29.62
C SER A 283 -10.08 12.02 30.23
N VAL A 284 -11.00 12.96 30.06
CA VAL A 284 -12.37 12.91 30.56
C VAL A 284 -13.34 13.02 29.39
N ASN A 285 -13.60 11.89 28.72
CA ASN A 285 -14.80 11.74 27.90
C ASN A 285 -16.00 11.72 28.84
N ILE A 286 -16.51 12.89 29.18
CA ILE A 286 -17.77 13.02 29.93
C ILE A 286 -18.86 12.50 29.00
N ASN A 287 -19.44 11.35 29.33
CA ASN A 287 -20.59 10.71 28.67
C ASN A 287 -21.90 11.52 28.79
N GLU A 288 -21.84 12.84 28.95
CA GLU A 288 -22.99 13.75 28.81
C GLU A 288 -23.04 14.37 27.40
N LEU A 289 -22.65 13.57 26.41
CA LEU A 289 -22.88 13.93 25.01
C LEU A 289 -24.32 13.53 24.72
N GLY A 290 -25.23 14.52 24.66
CA GLY A 290 -26.58 14.31 24.16
C GLY A 290 -26.56 13.61 22.79
N GLU A 291 -27.69 13.02 22.39
CA GLU A 291 -27.80 12.30 21.12
C GLU A 291 -27.26 13.15 19.96
N ILE A 292 -26.14 12.71 19.37
CA ILE A 292 -25.57 13.34 18.18
C ILE A 292 -26.54 13.04 17.05
N ASP A 293 -27.33 14.06 16.66
CA ASP A 293 -28.19 14.02 15.49
C ASP A 293 -27.34 14.19 14.22
N PRO A 294 -27.14 13.13 13.41
CA PRO A 294 -26.31 13.20 12.22
C PRO A 294 -26.84 14.19 11.18
N VAL A 295 -28.15 14.36 11.09
CA VAL A 295 -28.80 15.23 10.11
C VAL A 295 -28.46 16.68 10.46
N ARG A 296 -28.63 17.05 11.73
CA ARG A 296 -28.28 18.39 12.23
C ARG A 296 -26.81 18.71 12.02
N PHE A 297 -25.91 17.80 12.41
CA PHE A 297 -24.47 18.00 12.25
C PHE A 297 -24.05 18.13 10.78
N THR A 298 -24.66 17.34 9.89
CA THR A 298 -24.34 17.44 8.46
C THR A 298 -24.83 18.74 7.83
N ASN A 299 -25.99 19.26 8.27
CA ASN A 299 -26.49 20.56 7.83
C ASN A 299 -25.56 21.71 8.27
N LYS A 300 -25.14 21.71 9.54
CA LYS A 300 -24.19 22.70 10.07
C LYS A 300 -22.84 22.62 9.36
N PHE A 301 -22.38 21.40 9.06
CA PHE A 301 -21.19 21.19 8.25
C PHE A 301 -21.32 21.75 6.83
N LYS A 302 -22.48 21.60 6.18
CA LYS A 302 -22.77 22.21 4.88
C LYS A 302 -22.72 23.74 4.91
N GLU A 303 -23.24 24.36 5.97
CA GLU A 303 -23.24 25.83 6.15
C GLU A 303 -21.82 26.42 6.12
N VAL A 304 -20.83 25.72 6.68
CA VAL A 304 -19.41 26.14 6.62
C VAL A 304 -18.91 26.25 5.18
N PHE A 305 -19.25 25.28 4.32
CA PHE A 305 -18.88 25.33 2.89
C PHE A 305 -19.63 26.41 2.12
N ILE A 306 -20.87 26.73 2.51
CA ILE A 306 -21.63 27.83 1.90
C ILE A 306 -21.00 29.18 2.26
N LYS A 307 -20.68 29.40 3.54
CA LYS A 307 -20.06 30.65 4.04
C LYS A 307 -18.67 30.92 3.47
N THR A 308 -17.96 29.86 3.06
CA THR A 308 -16.60 29.96 2.51
C THR A 308 -16.55 29.92 0.98
N ASP A 309 -17.71 30.00 0.30
CA ASP A 309 -17.87 29.91 -1.16
C ASP A 309 -17.41 28.58 -1.79
N PHE A 310 -17.45 27.49 -1.04
CA PHE A 310 -17.07 26.13 -1.49
C PHE A 310 -18.23 25.13 -1.52
N ALA A 311 -19.48 25.61 -1.60
CA ALA A 311 -20.67 24.76 -1.67
C ALA A 311 -20.62 23.71 -2.80
N ALA A 312 -20.08 24.09 -3.97
CA ALA A 312 -19.94 23.19 -5.12
C ALA A 312 -19.05 21.97 -4.82
N HIS A 313 -18.05 22.12 -3.95
CA HIS A 313 -17.19 21.02 -3.53
C HIS A 313 -17.93 20.05 -2.60
N TYR A 314 -18.66 20.59 -1.63
CA TYR A 314 -19.52 19.79 -0.75
C TYR A 314 -20.52 18.95 -1.55
N ASP A 315 -21.25 19.58 -2.48
CA ASP A 315 -22.25 18.88 -3.29
C ASP A 315 -21.63 17.79 -4.17
N LYS A 316 -20.42 18.03 -4.72
CA LYS A 316 -19.67 17.04 -5.49
C LYS A 316 -19.22 15.85 -4.64
N MET A 317 -18.86 16.06 -3.38
CA MET A 317 -18.40 14.98 -2.49
C MET A 317 -19.57 14.19 -1.88
N MET A 318 -20.72 14.85 -1.69
CA MET A 318 -21.94 14.21 -1.17
C MET A 318 -22.77 13.50 -2.25
N ALA A 319 -22.65 13.87 -3.52
CA ALA A 319 -23.16 13.09 -4.66
C ALA A 319 -22.56 11.69 -4.70
#